data_AF-A0A350UM64-F1
#
_entry.id   AF-A0A350UM64-F1
#
_cell.length_a   1.000
_cell.length_b   1.000
_cell.length_c   1.000
_cell.angle_alpha   90.00
_cell.angle_beta   90.00
_cell.angle_gamma   90.00
#
_symmetry.space_group_name_H-M   'P 1'
#
loop_
_entity.id
_entity.type
_entity.pdbx_description
1 polymer ?
#
loop_
_entity_poly.entity_id
_entity_poly.type
_entity_poly.pdbx_seq_one_letter_code
_entity_poly.pdbx_strand_id
1 'polypeptide(L)' 'EELARKLELSVPKVRKVLRIAQEPISLETPVGEEEESHLGDFIVDKRVVSPSEAV' A
#
# COMPACT_ATOMS: atom_id res chain seq x y z
N GLU A 1 -0.71 18.44 -11.94
CA GLU A 1 0.11 19.68 -12.03
C GLU A 1 -0.67 20.92 -11.63
N GLU A 2 -1.94 21.02 -12.00
CA GLU A 2 -2.81 22.14 -11.63
C GLU A 2 -2.88 22.41 -10.11
N LEU A 3 -3.09 21.36 -9.29
CA LEU A 3 -3.14 21.48 -7.83
C LEU A 3 -1.82 22.01 -7.24
N ALA A 4 -0.68 21.60 -7.81
CA ALA A 4 0.64 22.06 -7.38
C ALA A 4 0.85 23.56 -7.69
N ARG A 5 0.35 24.02 -8.85
CA ARG A 5 0.38 25.44 -9.22
C ARG A 5 -0.52 26.29 -8.33
N LYS A 6 -1.75 25.84 -8.04
CA LYS A 6 -2.70 26.54 -7.16
C LYS A 6 -2.21 26.65 -5.71
N LEU A 7 -1.45 25.66 -5.25
CA LEU A 7 -0.92 25.61 -3.88
C LEU A 7 0.52 26.15 -3.76
N GLU A 8 1.13 26.59 -4.87
CA GLU A 8 2.53 27.04 -4.91
C GLU A 8 3.53 26.01 -4.35
N LEU A 9 3.23 24.73 -4.55
CA LEU A 9 4.05 23.61 -4.12
C LEU A 9 4.65 22.89 -5.32
N SER A 10 5.76 22.19 -5.13
CA SER A 10 6.30 21.31 -6.16
C SER A 10 5.38 20.10 -6.39
N VAL A 11 5.28 19.65 -7.64
CA VAL A 11 4.50 18.45 -8.02
C VAL A 11 4.89 17.21 -7.18
N PRO A 12 6.19 16.93 -6.92
CA PRO A 12 6.59 15.83 -6.04
C PRO A 12 6.05 15.96 -4.61
N LYS A 13 6.02 17.18 -4.05
CA LYS A 13 5.55 17.42 -2.68
C LYS A 13 4.04 17.18 -2.58
N VAL A 14 3.25 17.65 -3.55
CA VAL A 14 1.81 17.38 -3.61
C VAL A 14 1.53 15.88 -3.73
N ARG A 15 2.25 15.16 -4.61
CA ARG A 15 2.11 13.69 -4.74
C ARG A 15 2.44 12.96 -3.43
N LYS A 16 3.49 13.40 -2.72
CA LYS A 16 3.87 12.81 -1.42
C LYS A 16 2.79 13.04 -0.37
N VAL A 17 2.26 14.26 -0.26
CA VAL A 17 1.18 14.59 0.68
C VAL A 17 -0.07 13.76 0.38
N LEU A 18 -0.49 13.68 -0.88
CA LEU A 18 -1.63 12.87 -1.30
C LEU A 18 -1.45 11.39 -0.93
N ARG A 19 -0.24 10.85 -1.08
CA ARG A 19 0.05 9.46 -0.71
C ARG A 19 0.00 9.22 0.81
N ILE A 20 0.44 10.19 1.61
CA ILE A 20 0.40 10.10 3.08
C ILE A 20 -1.03 10.26 3.61
N ALA A 21 -1.85 11.06 2.94
CA ALA A 21 -3.23 11.30 3.33
C ALA A 21 -4.18 10.13 3.02
N GLN A 22 -3.71 9.08 2.33
CA GLN A 22 -4.50 7.87 2.09
C GLN A 22 -4.65 7.09 3.40
N GLU A 23 -5.87 6.70 3.72
CA GLU A 23 -6.14 5.83 4.86
C GLU A 23 -5.59 4.42 4.58
N PRO A 24 -5.06 3.73 5.62
CA PRO A 24 -4.61 2.36 5.48
C PRO A 24 -5.79 1.43 5.17
N ILE A 25 -5.57 0.44 4.31
CA ILE A 25 -6.57 -0.58 3.99
C ILE A 25 -6.45 -1.73 5.00
N SER A 26 -7.59 -2.29 5.41
CA SER A 26 -7.63 -3.42 6.32
C SER A 26 -7.05 -4.68 5.66
N LEU A 27 -6.30 -5.47 6.43
CA LEU A 27 -5.87 -6.80 5.96
C LEU A 27 -7.03 -7.77 5.86
N GLU A 28 -8.12 -7.53 6.59
CA GLU A 28 -9.39 -8.28 6.54
C GLU A 28 -10.29 -7.83 5.37
N THR A 29 -9.81 -6.96 4.48
CA THR A 29 -10.58 -6.61 3.28
C THR A 29 -10.63 -7.82 2.36
N PRO A 30 -11.82 -8.32 1.98
CA PRO A 30 -11.96 -9.47 1.08
C PRO A 30 -11.41 -9.13 -0.30
N VAL A 31 -10.83 -10.13 -0.96
CA VAL A 31 -10.23 -10.03 -2.29
C VAL A 31 -10.88 -11.08 -3.20
N GLY A 32 -11.33 -10.65 -4.38
CA GLY A 32 -12.04 -11.51 -5.31
C GLY A 32 -13.53 -11.64 -4.99
N GLU A 33 -14.22 -12.53 -5.69
CA GLU A 33 -15.67 -12.70 -5.60
C GLU A 33 -16.09 -13.75 -4.56
N GLU A 34 -15.17 -14.66 -4.17
CA GLU A 34 -15.50 -15.86 -3.40
C GLU A 34 -15.42 -15.66 -1.87
N GLU A 35 -15.18 -14.43 -1.38
CA GLU A 35 -15.09 -14.03 0.05
C GLU A 35 -14.13 -14.87 0.95
N GLU A 36 -13.51 -15.93 0.45
CA GLU A 36 -12.60 -16.81 1.20
C GLU A 36 -11.20 -16.22 1.38
N SER A 37 -10.81 -15.27 0.53
CA SER A 37 -9.48 -14.66 0.53
C SER A 37 -9.51 -13.23 1.06
N HIS A 38 -8.61 -12.91 1.97
CA HIS A 38 -8.43 -11.57 2.52
C HIS A 38 -7.14 -10.95 1.98
N LEU A 39 -7.04 -9.62 2.02
CA LEU A 39 -5.85 -8.90 1.54
C LEU A 39 -4.57 -9.35 2.27
N GLY A 40 -4.68 -9.67 3.56
CA GLY A 40 -3.59 -10.17 4.38
C GLY A 40 -2.97 -11.47 3.86
N ASP A 41 -3.76 -12.34 3.22
CA ASP A 41 -3.30 -13.64 2.73
C ASP A 41 -2.25 -13.52 1.62
N PHE A 42 -2.20 -12.38 0.94
CA PHE A 42 -1.26 -12.11 -0.15
C PHE A 42 0.00 -11.35 0.31
N ILE A 43 0.10 -10.95 1.58
CA ILE A 43 1.22 -10.17 2.09
C ILE A 43 2.26 -11.11 2.73
N VAL A 44 3.35 -11.34 2.00
CA VAL A 44 4.48 -12.16 2.47
C VAL A 44 5.27 -11.42 3.55
N ASP A 45 5.59 -12.11 4.66
CA ASP A 45 6.52 -11.58 5.67
C ASP A 45 7.96 -11.64 5.16
N LYS A 46 8.53 -10.47 4.87
CA LYS A 46 9.90 -10.33 4.39
C LYS A 46 10.96 -10.41 5.50
N ARG A 47 10.55 -10.50 6.77
CA ARG A 47 11.46 -10.61 7.92
C ARG A 47 11.85 -12.07 8.21
N VAL A 48 11.07 -13.02 7.70
CA VAL A 48 11.30 -14.44 7.90
C VAL A 48 12.15 -14.95 6.73
N VAL A 49 13.24 -15.64 7.05
CA VAL A 49 14.07 -16.33 6.05
C VAL A 49 13.31 -17.55 5.56
N SER A 50 13.29 -17.77 4.24
CA SER A 50 12.63 -18.97 3.71
C SER A 50 13.30 -20.23 4.26
N PRO A 51 12.56 -21.28 4.65
CA PRO A 51 13.16 -22.55 5.05
C PRO A 51 14.13 -23.10 4.01
N SER A 52 13.91 -22.85 2.72
CA SER A 52 14.80 -23.25 1.63
C SER A 52 16.14 -22.51 1.60
N GLU A 53 16.23 -21.33 2.22
CA GLU A 53 17.44 -20.50 2.29
C GLU A 53 18.19 -20.70 3.62
N ALA A 54 17.57 -21.39 4.58
CA ALA A 54 18.13 -21.67 5.90
C ALA A 54 18.90 -23.01 5.98
N VAL A 55 18.89 -23.82 4.91
CA VAL A 55 19.56 -25.13 4.82
C VAL A 55 20.89 -25.05 4.08
#